data_AF-A0A7W4YGR3-F1
#
_entry.id   AF-A0A7W4YGR3-F1
#
_cell.length_a   1.000
_cell.length_b   1.000
_cell.length_c   1.000
_cell.angle_alpha   90.00
_cell.angle_beta   90.00
_cell.angle_gamma   90.00
#
_symmetry.space_group_name_H-M   'P 1'
#
loop_
_entity.id
_entity.type
_entity.pdbx_description
1 polymer ?
#
loop_
_entity_poly.entity_id
_entity_poly.type
_entity_poly.pdbx_seq_one_letter_code
_entity_poly.pdbx_strand_id
1 'polypeptide(L)'
;MGSRQLTPQQAANLVCETLDPLMVEFGFQEGQGGMDLPADVVKFDIVFCAPSDVFHLRLPRLAPHLEWGDGECTDVIVEVSCAPEWQLSEARLEGESITDLLARRGRDLGVEADALLGLPLHAAIGRLRALLRAAFEQTRSSRLDWRDR
;
A
#
# COMPACT_ATOMS: atom_id res chain seq x y z
N MET A 1 -12.93 -25.17 -16.75
CA MET A 1 -13.52 -24.36 -15.66
C MET A 1 -13.02 -22.94 -15.85
N GLY A 2 -13.86 -22.04 -16.36
CA GLY A 2 -13.45 -20.65 -16.58
C GLY A 2 -13.18 -19.99 -15.23
N SER A 3 -11.97 -19.48 -15.03
CA SER A 3 -11.65 -18.61 -13.89
C SER A 3 -12.65 -17.46 -13.89
N ARG A 4 -13.48 -17.39 -12.85
CA ARG A 4 -14.50 -16.35 -12.76
C ARG A 4 -13.78 -15.05 -12.43
N GLN A 5 -13.65 -14.18 -13.43
CA GLN A 5 -13.02 -12.87 -13.28
C GLN A 5 -13.78 -12.05 -12.23
N LEU A 6 -13.05 -11.42 -11.30
CA LEU A 6 -13.66 -10.54 -10.30
C LEU A 6 -14.37 -9.38 -11.02
N THR A 7 -15.52 -8.97 -10.50
CA THR A 7 -16.08 -7.66 -10.85
C THR A 7 -15.16 -6.54 -10.30
N PRO A 8 -15.22 -5.31 -10.84
CA PRO A 8 -14.47 -4.19 -10.28
C PRO A 8 -14.70 -4.00 -8.78
N GLN A 9 -15.95 -4.09 -8.34
CA GLN A 9 -16.29 -3.97 -6.91
C GLN A 9 -15.68 -5.11 -6.07
N GLN A 10 -15.67 -6.34 -6.58
CA GLN A 10 -15.02 -7.46 -5.88
C GLN A 10 -13.50 -7.29 -5.81
N ALA A 11 -12.88 -6.72 -6.84
CA ALA A 11 -11.46 -6.40 -6.84
C ALA A 11 -11.13 -5.31 -5.82
N ALA A 12 -11.95 -4.26 -5.73
CA ALA A 12 -11.82 -3.22 -4.70
C ALA A 12 -11.97 -3.79 -3.28
N ASN A 13 -13.01 -4.58 -3.03
CA ASN A 13 -13.24 -5.21 -1.73
C ASN A 13 -12.07 -6.10 -1.32
N LEU A 14 -11.49 -6.86 -2.26
CA LEU A 14 -10.31 -7.69 -1.99
C LEU A 14 -9.10 -6.86 -1.51
N VAL A 15 -8.90 -5.67 -2.09
CA VAL A 15 -7.83 -4.75 -1.66
C VAL A 15 -8.08 -4.27 -0.24
N CYS A 16 -9.27 -3.73 0.03
CA CYS A 16 -9.64 -3.23 1.35
C CYS A 16 -9.57 -4.33 2.42
N GLU A 17 -10.25 -5.46 2.22
CA GLU A 17 -10.25 -6.60 3.16
C GLU A 17 -8.84 -7.12 3.48
N THR A 18 -7.93 -7.07 2.50
CA THR A 18 -6.54 -7.51 2.71
C THR A 18 -5.71 -6.47 3.46
N LEU A 19 -5.83 -5.19 3.10
CA LEU A 19 -4.94 -4.14 3.58
C LEU A 19 -5.47 -3.42 4.83
N ASP A 20 -6.78 -3.21 4.96
CA ASP A 20 -7.40 -2.44 6.06
C ASP A 20 -6.87 -2.84 7.44
N PRO A 21 -6.77 -4.14 7.82
CA PRO A 21 -6.27 -4.50 9.14
C PRO A 21 -4.83 -4.02 9.40
N LEU A 22 -3.98 -4.03 8.38
CA LEU A 22 -2.61 -3.51 8.48
C LEU A 22 -2.61 -1.99 8.49
N MET A 23 -3.35 -1.36 7.59
CA MET A 23 -3.34 0.10 7.44
C MET A 23 -3.85 0.77 8.73
N VAL A 24 -4.95 0.26 9.30
CA VAL A 24 -5.49 0.73 10.58
C VAL A 24 -4.53 0.50 11.74
N GLU A 25 -3.84 -0.65 11.80
CA GLU A 25 -2.82 -0.94 12.81
C GLU A 25 -1.73 0.14 12.85
N PHE A 26 -1.35 0.69 11.68
CA PHE A 26 -0.30 1.68 11.53
C PHE A 26 -0.79 3.14 11.46
N GLY A 27 -2.09 3.38 11.71
CA GLY A 27 -2.66 4.71 11.90
C GLY A 27 -3.29 5.34 10.66
N PHE A 28 -3.44 4.56 9.58
CA PHE A 28 -4.26 4.95 8.44
C PHE A 28 -5.74 4.63 8.69
N GLN A 29 -6.62 5.23 7.90
CA GLN A 29 -8.02 4.87 7.78
C GLN A 29 -8.19 3.63 6.87
N GLU A 30 -9.37 3.00 6.94
CA GLU A 30 -9.77 1.97 5.98
C GLU A 30 -9.77 2.53 4.55
N GLY A 31 -9.49 1.67 3.57
CA GLY A 31 -9.35 2.04 2.17
C GLY A 31 -10.60 2.74 1.64
N GLN A 32 -10.39 3.94 1.10
CA GLN A 32 -11.40 4.76 0.46
C GLN A 32 -11.27 4.68 -1.06
N GLY A 33 -12.38 4.55 -1.76
CA GLY A 33 -12.40 4.39 -3.22
C GLY A 33 -12.88 3.00 -3.63
N GLY A 34 -13.06 2.82 -4.93
CA GLY A 34 -13.58 1.56 -5.47
C GLY A 34 -15.02 1.22 -5.07
N MET A 35 -15.80 2.18 -4.56
CA MET A 35 -17.22 2.05 -4.27
C MET A 35 -18.06 2.40 -5.50
N ASP A 36 -19.12 1.64 -5.75
CA ASP A 36 -20.07 1.83 -6.85
C ASP A 36 -19.39 1.92 -8.23
N LEU A 37 -18.31 1.14 -8.41
CA LEU A 37 -17.56 1.14 -9.66
C LEU A 37 -18.44 0.67 -10.84
N PRO A 38 -18.48 1.43 -11.95
CA PRO A 38 -19.13 1.00 -13.18
C PRO A 38 -18.58 -0.35 -13.68
N ALA A 39 -19.42 -1.16 -14.30
CA ALA A 39 -19.01 -2.49 -14.78
C ALA A 39 -17.93 -2.44 -15.89
N ASP A 40 -17.79 -1.30 -16.57
CA ASP A 40 -16.83 -1.05 -17.65
C ASP A 40 -15.54 -0.34 -17.17
N VAL A 41 -15.38 -0.08 -15.87
CA VAL A 41 -14.13 0.49 -15.37
C VAL A 41 -12.97 -0.48 -15.61
N VAL A 42 -11.86 0.06 -16.10
CA VAL A 42 -10.64 -0.72 -16.41
C VAL A 42 -9.50 -0.43 -15.44
N LYS A 43 -9.65 0.59 -14.60
CA LYS A 43 -8.65 1.04 -13.62
C LYS A 43 -9.30 1.88 -12.52
N PHE A 44 -8.88 1.66 -11.27
CA PHE A 44 -9.34 2.45 -10.12
C PHE A 44 -8.27 2.49 -9.03
N ASP A 45 -8.42 3.45 -8.12
CA ASP A 45 -7.54 3.67 -6.98
C ASP A 45 -8.27 3.36 -5.66
N ILE A 46 -7.53 2.80 -4.71
CA ILE A 46 -7.90 2.71 -3.29
C ILE A 46 -6.91 3.56 -2.50
N VAL A 47 -7.42 4.48 -1.70
CA VAL A 47 -6.63 5.46 -0.92
C VAL A 47 -6.74 5.14 0.56
N PHE A 48 -5.60 5.07 1.23
CA PHE A 48 -5.50 4.96 2.68
C PHE A 48 -4.86 6.24 3.21
N CYS A 49 -5.64 7.10 3.87
CA CYS A 49 -5.14 8.33 4.51
C CYS A 49 -4.73 8.06 5.96
N ALA A 50 -3.60 8.60 6.40
CA ALA A 50 -3.30 8.84 7.81
C ALA A 50 -3.13 10.36 8.04
N PRO A 51 -3.59 10.94 9.15
CA PRO A 51 -3.17 12.28 9.53
C PRO A 51 -1.64 12.38 9.54
N SER A 52 -1.08 13.44 8.94
CA SER A 52 0.37 13.61 8.76
C SER A 52 1.15 13.48 10.07
N ASP A 53 0.66 14.07 11.17
CA ASP A 53 1.26 13.94 12.50
C ASP A 53 1.29 12.49 13.00
N VAL A 54 0.18 11.75 12.82
CA VAL A 54 0.08 10.33 13.16
C VAL A 54 1.04 9.50 12.31
N PHE A 55 1.10 9.76 11.00
CA PHE A 55 2.02 9.10 10.07
C PHE A 55 3.47 9.28 10.52
N HIS A 56 3.91 10.52 10.73
CA HIS A 56 5.28 10.81 11.14
C HIS A 56 5.60 10.25 12.54
N LEU A 57 4.64 10.22 13.46
CA LEU A 57 4.85 9.64 14.79
C LEU A 57 5.00 8.10 14.76
N ARG A 58 4.21 7.42 13.93
CA ARG A 58 4.19 5.94 13.85
C ARG A 58 5.21 5.38 12.87
N LEU A 59 5.50 6.11 11.80
CA LEU A 59 6.35 5.71 10.68
C LEU A 59 7.45 6.75 10.39
N PRO A 60 8.20 7.24 11.41
CA PRO A 60 9.09 8.40 11.30
C PRO A 60 10.23 8.25 10.28
N ARG A 61 10.61 7.03 9.96
CA ARG A 61 11.67 6.76 8.98
C ARG A 61 11.15 6.33 7.64
N LEU A 62 9.83 6.13 7.44
CA LEU A 62 9.28 5.54 6.21
C LEU A 62 9.50 6.45 5.00
N ALA A 63 9.18 7.72 5.15
CA ALA A 63 9.45 8.77 4.18
C ALA A 63 9.87 10.04 4.92
N PRO A 64 11.12 10.09 5.45
CA PRO A 64 11.56 11.16 6.35
C PRO A 64 11.73 12.51 5.64
N HIS A 65 11.60 12.51 4.30
CA HIS A 65 11.65 13.70 3.47
C HIS A 65 10.27 14.37 3.31
N LEU A 66 9.18 13.68 3.66
CA LEU A 66 7.86 14.30 3.68
C LEU A 66 7.81 15.33 4.80
N GLU A 67 7.23 16.50 4.48
CA GLU A 67 7.05 17.55 5.47
C GLU A 67 5.93 17.17 6.45
N TRP A 68 5.96 17.78 7.64
CA TRP A 68 4.85 17.68 8.57
C TRP A 68 3.78 18.68 8.14
N GLY A 69 2.70 18.20 7.55
CA GLY A 69 1.52 19.03 7.27
C GLY A 69 0.63 19.15 8.51
N ASP A 70 0.23 20.37 8.86
CA ASP A 70 -0.80 20.62 9.87
C ASP A 70 -2.20 20.40 9.24
N GLY A 71 -2.83 19.28 9.56
CA GLY A 71 -4.18 18.94 9.08
C GLY A 71 -4.25 18.27 7.70
N GLU A 72 -3.10 17.98 7.08
CA GLU A 72 -3.01 17.24 5.82
C GLU A 72 -2.95 15.71 6.07
N CYS A 73 -3.52 14.94 5.14
CA CYS A 73 -3.38 13.49 5.10
C CYS A 73 -2.03 13.14 4.47
N THR A 74 -1.45 12.03 4.91
CA THR A 74 -0.46 11.25 4.16
C THR A 74 -1.15 10.05 3.55
N ASP A 75 -1.13 9.95 2.23
CA ASP A 75 -1.89 8.99 1.44
C ASP A 75 -1.00 7.86 0.92
N VAL A 76 -1.45 6.62 1.17
CA VAL A 76 -1.01 5.44 0.41
C VAL A 76 -2.09 5.12 -0.63
N ILE A 77 -1.71 5.07 -1.90
CA ILE A 77 -2.61 4.82 -3.03
C ILE A 77 -2.25 3.47 -3.63
N VAL A 78 -3.24 2.59 -3.74
CA VAL A 78 -3.13 1.29 -4.43
C VAL A 78 -3.94 1.38 -5.71
N GLU A 79 -3.25 1.28 -6.83
CA GLU A 79 -3.83 1.35 -8.16
C GLU A 79 -4.04 -0.06 -8.71
N VAL A 80 -5.26 -0.32 -9.15
CA VAL A 80 -5.68 -1.61 -9.70
C VAL A 80 -6.11 -1.41 -11.14
N SER A 81 -5.64 -2.28 -12.03
CA SER A 81 -6.01 -2.25 -13.46
C SER A 81 -6.48 -3.62 -13.94
N CYS A 82 -7.27 -3.64 -15.00
CA CYS A 82 -7.77 -4.86 -15.62
C CYS A 82 -7.04 -5.14 -16.94
N ALA A 83 -6.12 -6.11 -16.98
CA ALA A 83 -5.53 -6.65 -18.22
C ALA A 83 -4.69 -7.92 -17.98
N PRO A 84 -5.05 -9.14 -18.48
CA PRO A 84 -6.37 -9.65 -18.88
C PRO A 84 -7.29 -9.98 -17.69
N GLU A 85 -6.76 -9.93 -16.48
CA GLU A 85 -7.46 -10.03 -15.20
C GLU A 85 -7.12 -8.81 -14.33
N TRP A 86 -7.76 -8.67 -13.17
CA TRP A 86 -7.40 -7.61 -12.23
C TRP A 86 -6.01 -7.86 -11.67
N GLN A 87 -5.19 -6.82 -11.65
CA GLN A 87 -3.82 -6.84 -11.18
C GLN A 87 -3.49 -5.55 -10.44
N LEU A 88 -2.50 -5.62 -9.55
CA LEU A 88 -1.86 -4.43 -9.00
C LEU A 88 -1.04 -3.76 -10.12
N SER A 89 -1.39 -2.53 -10.52
CA SER A 89 -0.59 -1.77 -11.49
C SER A 89 0.39 -0.83 -10.83
N GLU A 90 0.07 -0.30 -9.65
CA GLU A 90 0.98 0.57 -8.92
C GLU A 90 0.60 0.66 -7.43
N ALA A 91 1.57 0.98 -6.58
CA ALA A 91 1.32 1.44 -5.21
C ALA A 91 2.22 2.65 -4.92
N ARG A 92 1.66 3.71 -4.34
CA ARG A 92 2.36 4.98 -4.06
C ARG A 92 2.16 5.45 -2.63
N LEU A 93 3.12 6.19 -2.10
CA LEU A 93 3.01 7.02 -0.91
C LEU A 93 3.26 8.47 -1.32
N GLU A 94 2.28 9.37 -1.17
CA GLU A 94 2.43 10.78 -1.57
C GLU A 94 3.00 10.97 -2.99
N GLY A 95 2.56 10.13 -3.93
CA GLY A 95 3.03 10.14 -5.32
C GLY A 95 4.40 9.47 -5.56
N GLU A 96 5.15 9.10 -4.52
CA GLU A 96 6.35 8.28 -4.64
C GLU A 96 5.98 6.79 -4.77
N SER A 97 6.57 6.08 -5.73
CA SER A 97 6.36 4.64 -5.87
C SER A 97 6.83 3.88 -4.62
N ILE A 98 6.01 2.95 -4.12
CA ILE A 98 6.38 2.07 -3.02
C ILE A 98 7.62 1.24 -3.38
N THR A 99 7.80 0.86 -4.66
CA THR A 99 9.00 0.16 -5.12
C THR A 99 10.27 0.99 -4.87
N ASP A 100 10.24 2.27 -5.24
CA ASP A 100 11.39 3.18 -5.05
C ASP A 100 11.64 3.45 -3.58
N LEU A 101 10.57 3.67 -2.81
CA LEU A 101 10.65 3.89 -1.37
C LEU A 101 11.25 2.69 -0.63
N LEU A 102 10.87 1.47 -1.01
CA LEU A 102 11.37 0.23 -0.42
C LEU A 102 12.80 -0.09 -0.88
N ALA A 103 13.16 0.20 -2.13
CA ALA A 103 14.52 0.02 -2.63
C ALA A 103 15.56 0.82 -1.81
N ARG A 104 15.19 1.99 -1.29
CA ARG A 104 16.04 2.79 -0.39
C ARG A 104 16.23 2.17 1.00
N ARG A 105 15.35 1.26 1.42
CA ARG A 105 15.43 0.54 2.71
C ARG A 105 16.17 -0.78 2.62
N GLY A 106 16.17 -1.40 1.45
CA GLY A 106 16.84 -2.66 1.20
C GLY A 106 16.62 -3.11 -0.23
N ARG A 107 17.69 -3.59 -0.87
CA ARG A 107 17.65 -4.06 -2.25
C ARG A 107 16.59 -5.16 -2.46
N ASP A 108 16.47 -6.05 -1.49
CA ASP A 108 15.54 -7.20 -1.57
C ASP A 108 14.08 -6.73 -1.54
N LEU A 109 13.74 -5.73 -0.70
CA LEU A 109 12.38 -5.18 -0.63
C LEU A 109 11.97 -4.48 -1.94
N GLY A 110 12.90 -3.77 -2.57
CA GLY A 110 12.65 -3.14 -3.88
C GLY A 110 12.39 -4.18 -4.97
N VAL A 111 13.18 -5.25 -5.02
CA VAL A 111 12.99 -6.35 -5.99
C VAL A 111 11.67 -7.07 -5.75
N GLU A 112 11.32 -7.34 -4.50
CA GLU A 112 10.04 -7.97 -4.17
C GLU A 112 8.84 -7.09 -4.53
N ALA A 113 8.95 -5.76 -4.35
CA ALA A 113 7.91 -4.81 -4.72
C ALA A 113 7.71 -4.71 -6.24
N ASP A 114 8.81 -4.64 -7.00
CA ASP A 114 8.77 -4.65 -8.47
C ASP A 114 8.12 -5.94 -9.01
N ALA A 115 8.44 -7.08 -8.39
CA ALA A 115 7.87 -8.38 -8.75
C ALA A 115 6.35 -8.51 -8.49
N LEU A 116 5.71 -7.53 -7.86
CA LEU A 116 4.25 -7.52 -7.67
C LEU A 116 3.50 -7.00 -8.90
N LEU A 117 4.15 -6.16 -9.70
CA LEU A 117 3.50 -5.49 -10.83
C LEU A 117 3.12 -6.52 -11.89
N GLY A 118 1.87 -6.47 -12.33
CA GLY A 118 1.35 -7.41 -13.32
C GLY A 118 1.00 -8.81 -12.79
N LEU A 119 1.12 -9.05 -11.48
CA LEU A 119 0.59 -10.26 -10.87
C LEU A 119 -0.93 -10.18 -10.71
N PRO A 120 -1.64 -11.32 -10.78
CA PRO A 120 -3.06 -11.37 -10.43
C PRO A 120 -3.31 -10.77 -9.06
N LEU A 121 -4.36 -9.95 -8.94
CA LEU A 121 -4.60 -9.11 -7.77
C LEU A 121 -4.56 -9.90 -6.45
N HIS A 122 -5.18 -11.08 -6.42
CA HIS A 122 -5.20 -11.95 -5.24
C HIS A 122 -3.81 -12.41 -4.78
N ALA A 123 -2.85 -12.59 -5.70
CA ALA A 123 -1.48 -12.94 -5.38
C ALA A 123 -0.65 -11.69 -5.02
N ALA A 124 -0.85 -10.60 -5.76
CA ALA A 124 -0.13 -9.35 -5.56
C ALA A 124 -0.44 -8.73 -4.19
N ILE A 125 -1.72 -8.66 -3.82
CA ILE A 125 -2.18 -7.88 -2.67
C ILE A 125 -1.72 -8.46 -1.32
N GLY A 126 -1.70 -9.80 -1.20
CA GLY A 126 -1.19 -10.46 -0.01
C GLY A 126 0.33 -10.24 0.18
N ARG A 127 1.08 -10.17 -0.92
CA ARG A 127 2.52 -9.86 -0.88
C ARG A 127 2.78 -8.38 -0.62
N LEU A 128 2.00 -7.48 -1.22
CA LEU A 128 2.05 -6.05 -0.92
C LEU A 128 1.85 -5.82 0.58
N ARG A 129 0.85 -6.46 1.18
CA ARG A 129 0.60 -6.41 2.63
C ARG A 129 1.84 -6.84 3.44
N ALA A 130 2.51 -7.93 3.04
CA ALA A 130 3.71 -8.40 3.72
C ALA A 130 4.87 -7.42 3.61
N LEU A 131 5.09 -6.82 2.43
CA LEU A 131 6.11 -5.80 2.21
C LEU A 131 5.85 -4.53 3.00
N LEU A 132 4.62 -4.02 2.97
CA LEU A 132 4.21 -2.85 3.76
C LEU A 132 4.42 -3.12 5.25
N ARG A 133 4.00 -4.30 5.75
CA ARG A 133 4.25 -4.69 7.14
C ARG A 133 5.73 -4.67 7.49
N ALA A 134 6.57 -5.33 6.69
CA ALA A 134 8.01 -5.36 6.93
C ALA A 134 8.62 -3.95 6.96
N ALA A 135 8.23 -3.09 6.01
CA ALA A 135 8.68 -1.70 5.97
C ALA A 135 8.22 -0.90 7.19
N PHE A 136 6.95 -1.04 7.57
CA PHE A 136 6.38 -0.34 8.71
C PHE A 136 7.01 -0.79 10.04
N GLU A 137 7.26 -2.09 10.20
CA GLU A 137 7.91 -2.66 11.39
C GLU A 137 9.39 -2.26 11.50
N GLN A 138 10.15 -2.26 10.39
CA GLN A 138 11.52 -1.74 10.37
C GLN A 138 11.59 -0.27 10.82
N THR A 139 10.57 0.50 10.45
CA THR A 139 10.44 1.90 10.83
C THR A 139 10.27 2.07 12.34
N ARG A 140 9.53 1.18 13.00
CA ARG A 140 9.32 1.18 14.46
C ARG A 140 10.49 0.62 15.26
N SER A 141 11.09 -0.49 14.79
CA SER A 141 12.08 -1.26 15.55
C SER A 141 13.39 -0.50 15.77
N SER A 142 13.75 0.38 14.84
CA SER A 142 14.99 1.15 14.91
C SER A 142 15.06 2.22 16.04
N ARG A 143 14.02 2.33 16.88
CA ARG A 143 14.07 3.04 18.19
C ARG A 143 14.75 2.21 19.30
N LEU A 144 14.92 0.91 19.15
CA LEU A 144 15.49 0.02 20.18
C LEU A 144 16.99 -0.28 20.02
N ASP A 145 17.57 -0.05 18.84
CA ASP A 145 18.92 -0.55 18.50
C ASP A 145 20.08 0.40 18.91
N TRP A 146 19.79 1.53 19.58
CA TRP A 146 20.85 2.45 20.05
C TRP A 146 21.29 2.19 21.50
N ARG A 147 20.58 1.33 22.25
CA ARG A 147 20.89 1.04 23.66
C ARG A 147 21.82 -0.16 23.88
N ASP A 148 22.22 -0.86 22.82
CA ASP A 148 23.10 -2.04 22.88
C ASP A 148 24.46 -1.83 22.20
N ARG A 149 24.99 -0.59 22.20
CA ARG A 149 26.39 -0.31 21.82
C ARG A 149 27.13 0.50 22.88
#